data_AF-A0ABD2PL91-F1
#
_entry.id   AF-A0ABD2PL91-F1
#
_cell.length_a   1.000
_cell.length_b   1.000
_cell.length_c   1.000
_cell.angle_alpha   90.00
_cell.angle_beta   90.00
_cell.angle_gamma   90.00
#
_symmetry.space_group_name_H-M   'P 1'
#
loop_
_entity.id
_entity.type
_entity.pdbx_description
1 polymer ?
#
loop_
_entity_poly.entity_id
_entity_poly.type
_entity_poly.pdbx_seq_one_letter_code
_entity_poly.pdbx_strand_id
1 'polypeptide(L)'
;SIGRKAGFDSADLENLAKSGEPIILDHVKELALAKQLCKLPEILLRMEDDLLIHVLCEYLYELCSKFTEFYDACYCIERSKTDGGVEKLNKWRLLLCEATARVMKCGFEILGIQPLQRM
;
A
#
# COMPACT_ATOMS: atom_id res chain seq x y z
N SER A 1 -7.08 5.50 -4.80
CA SER A 1 -7.13 6.11 -6.16
C SER A 1 -6.69 5.12 -7.23
N ILE A 2 -5.56 4.42 -7.04
CA ILE A 2 -5.02 3.46 -8.02
C ILE A 2 -6.00 2.31 -8.31
N GLY A 3 -6.55 1.64 -7.29
CA GLY A 3 -7.56 0.57 -7.47
C GLY A 3 -8.76 1.02 -8.30
N ARG A 4 -9.36 2.17 -7.95
CA ARG A 4 -10.46 2.76 -8.74
C ARG A 4 -10.09 3.06 -10.19
N LYS A 5 -8.88 3.58 -10.45
CA LYS A 5 -8.38 3.83 -11.81
C LYS A 5 -8.09 2.55 -12.60
N ALA A 6 -7.93 1.42 -11.91
CA ALA A 6 -7.84 0.08 -12.49
C ALA A 6 -9.21 -0.57 -12.70
N GLY A 7 -10.31 0.08 -12.29
CA GLY A 7 -11.65 -0.49 -12.34
C GLY A 7 -11.97 -1.46 -11.22
N PHE A 8 -11.20 -1.44 -10.12
CA PHE A 8 -11.46 -2.25 -8.93
C PHE A 8 -12.08 -1.41 -7.82
N ASP A 9 -13.21 -1.86 -7.30
CA ASP A 9 -13.78 -1.36 -6.06
C ASP A 9 -13.19 -2.10 -4.84
N SER A 10 -13.47 -1.61 -3.63
CA SER A 10 -12.92 -2.19 -2.39
C SER A 10 -13.31 -3.67 -2.23
N ALA A 11 -14.51 -4.06 -2.65
CA ALA A 11 -14.97 -5.44 -2.62
C ALA A 11 -14.19 -6.34 -3.58
N ASP A 12 -13.84 -5.84 -4.76
CA ASP A 12 -13.06 -6.58 -5.75
C ASP A 12 -11.63 -6.85 -5.26
N LEU A 13 -11.03 -5.86 -4.60
CA LEU A 13 -9.70 -6.00 -4.00
C LEU A 13 -9.70 -7.00 -2.84
N GLU A 14 -10.77 -7.03 -2.04
CA GLU A 14 -10.93 -8.04 -0.99
C GLU A 14 -11.10 -9.46 -1.54
N ASN A 15 -11.91 -9.61 -2.58
CA ASN A 15 -12.10 -10.90 -3.25
C ASN A 15 -10.80 -11.37 -3.89
N LEU A 16 -10.03 -10.45 -4.49
CA LEU A 16 -8.71 -10.72 -5.03
C LEU A 16 -7.74 -11.16 -3.93
N ALA A 17 -7.73 -10.50 -2.77
CA ALA A 17 -6.89 -10.90 -1.64
C ALA A 17 -7.26 -12.30 -1.11
N LYS A 18 -8.56 -12.63 -1.09
CA LYS A 18 -9.07 -13.95 -0.64
C LYS A 18 -8.85 -15.06 -1.67
N SER A 19 -8.63 -14.72 -2.94
CA SER A 19 -8.42 -15.70 -4.01
C SER A 19 -7.13 -16.51 -3.87
N GLY A 20 -6.20 -16.06 -3.02
CA GLY A 20 -4.91 -16.72 -2.81
C GLY A 20 -3.92 -16.52 -3.95
N GLU A 21 -4.14 -15.53 -4.82
CA GLU A 21 -3.21 -15.20 -5.89
C GLU A 21 -1.84 -14.82 -5.31
N PRO A 22 -0.73 -15.42 -5.80
CA PRO A 22 0.58 -15.22 -5.19
C PRO A 22 1.05 -13.78 -5.37
N ILE A 23 1.56 -13.18 -4.28
CA ILE A 23 2.20 -11.87 -4.33
C ILE A 23 3.65 -12.08 -4.75
N ILE A 24 3.97 -11.69 -5.99
CA ILE A 24 5.31 -11.78 -6.56
C ILE A 24 6.10 -10.53 -6.13
N LEU A 25 7.28 -10.74 -5.56
CA LEU A 25 8.17 -9.70 -5.04
C LEU A 25 9.55 -9.79 -5.71
N ASP A 26 9.58 -9.62 -7.03
CA ASP A 26 10.82 -9.75 -7.81
C ASP A 26 11.64 -8.47 -7.80
N HIS A 27 10.99 -7.31 -7.75
CA HIS A 27 11.68 -6.04 -7.76
C HIS A 27 12.13 -5.61 -6.35
N VAL A 28 13.36 -5.10 -6.24
CA VAL A 28 13.94 -4.68 -4.95
C VAL A 28 13.04 -3.66 -4.22
N LYS A 29 12.35 -2.79 -4.96
CA LYS A 29 11.40 -1.81 -4.38
C LYS A 29 10.11 -2.44 -3.87
N GLU A 30 9.60 -3.48 -4.54
CA GLU A 30 8.44 -4.26 -4.05
C GLU A 30 8.80 -4.95 -2.73
N LEU A 31 9.97 -5.58 -2.69
CA LEU A 31 10.47 -6.24 -1.48
C LEU A 31 10.71 -5.25 -0.33
N ALA A 32 11.25 -4.07 -0.62
CA ALA A 32 11.47 -3.02 0.38
C ALA A 32 10.14 -2.53 0.98
N LEU A 33 9.12 -2.30 0.14
CA LEU A 33 7.79 -1.92 0.60
C LEU A 33 7.15 -3.03 1.44
N ALA A 34 7.19 -4.27 0.96
CA ALA A 34 6.65 -5.42 1.68
C ALA A 34 7.28 -5.60 3.07
N LYS A 35 8.61 -5.48 3.16
CA LYS A 35 9.33 -5.50 4.44
C LYS A 35 8.88 -4.36 5.36
N GLN A 36 8.72 -3.14 4.84
CA GLN A 36 8.27 -2.02 5.65
C GLN A 36 6.84 -2.27 6.18
N LEU A 37 5.93 -2.77 5.36
CA LEU A 37 4.57 -3.12 5.80
C LEU A 37 4.56 -4.13 6.95
N CYS A 38 5.45 -5.12 6.92
CA CYS A 38 5.57 -6.12 7.98
C CYS A 38 6.13 -5.58 9.31
N LYS A 39 6.72 -4.38 9.34
CA LYS A 39 7.24 -3.77 10.58
C LYS A 39 6.18 -3.13 11.45
N LEU A 40 4.95 -2.91 10.95
CA LEU A 40 3.90 -2.25 11.72
C LEU A 40 3.73 -2.84 13.14
N PRO A 41 3.63 -4.17 13.35
CA PRO A 41 3.43 -4.71 14.69
C PRO A 41 4.59 -4.41 15.65
N GLU A 42 5.84 -4.44 15.16
CA GLU A 42 7.03 -4.10 15.94
C GLU A 42 7.02 -2.63 16.37
N ILE A 43 6.62 -1.73 15.46
CA ILE A 43 6.49 -0.31 15.75
C ILE A 43 5.40 -0.05 16.80
N LEU A 44 4.28 -0.77 16.72
CA LEU A 44 3.19 -0.64 17.70
C LEU A 44 3.62 -1.13 19.09
N LEU A 45 4.31 -2.25 19.19
CA LEU A 45 4.86 -2.76 20.46
C LEU A 45 5.85 -1.77 21.07
N ARG A 46 6.78 -1.24 20.27
CA ARG A 46 7.73 -0.25 20.74
C ARG A 46 7.05 1.05 21.20
N MET A 47 6.03 1.49 20.47
CA MET A 47 5.25 2.66 20.86
C MET A 47 4.53 2.43 22.20
N GLU A 48 4.03 1.22 22.45
CA GLU A 48 3.39 0.84 23.72
C GLU A 48 4.41 0.84 24.88
N ASP A 49 5.59 0.26 24.67
CA ASP A 49 6.65 0.18 25.68
C ASP A 49 7.22 1.55 26.05
N ASP A 50 7.55 2.37 25.06
CA ASP A 50 8.18 3.67 25.26
C ASP A 50 7.15 4.81 25.50
N LEU A 51 5.87 4.58 25.20
CA LEU A 51 4.79 5.58 25.15
C LEU A 51 5.11 6.77 24.21
N LEU A 52 5.89 6.52 23.17
CA LEU A 52 6.39 7.54 22.23
C LEU A 52 5.66 7.47 20.87
N ILE A 53 4.63 8.30 20.71
CA ILE A 53 3.79 8.33 19.49
C ILE A 53 4.54 8.76 18.21
N HIS A 54 5.64 9.51 18.33
CA HIS A 54 6.39 9.99 17.17
C HIS A 54 7.03 8.85 16.36
N VAL A 55 7.29 7.70 16.99
CA VAL A 55 7.84 6.51 16.33
C VAL A 55 6.86 6.00 15.26
N LEU A 56 5.55 6.05 15.55
CA LEU A 56 4.52 5.72 14.56
C LEU A 56 4.50 6.73 13.42
N CYS A 57 4.65 8.02 13.71
CA CYS A 57 4.69 9.07 12.68
C CYS A 57 5.89 8.89 11.73
N GLU A 58 7.08 8.60 12.28
CA GLU A 58 8.30 8.31 11.51
C GLU A 58 8.11 7.08 10.63
N TYR A 59 7.53 6.01 11.18
CA TYR A 59 7.21 4.81 10.42
C TYR A 59 6.25 5.09 9.24
N LEU A 60 5.18 5.84 9.47
CA LEU A 60 4.21 6.19 8.41
C LEU A 60 4.86 7.06 7.33
N TYR A 61 5.76 7.97 7.71
CA TYR A 61 6.53 8.76 6.76
C TYR A 61 7.44 7.88 5.90
N GLU A 62 8.22 6.99 6.52
CA GLU A 62 9.07 6.05 5.79
C GLU A 62 8.26 5.13 4.86
N LEU A 63 7.09 4.68 5.31
CA LEU A 63 6.19 3.87 4.49
C LEU A 63 5.74 4.64 3.24
N CYS A 64 5.42 5.93 3.37
CA CYS A 64 5.07 6.80 2.25
C CYS A 64 6.25 6.98 1.27
N SER A 65 7.47 7.15 1.78
CA SER A 65 8.67 7.23 0.95
C SER A 65 8.89 5.94 0.15
N LYS A 66 8.79 4.77 0.81
CA LYS A 66 8.93 3.47 0.15
C LYS A 66 7.82 3.18 -0.85
N PHE A 67 6.60 3.62 -0.55
CA PHE A 67 5.49 3.51 -1.48
C PHE A 67 5.73 4.34 -2.75
N THR A 68 6.21 5.58 -2.61
CA THR A 68 6.55 6.44 -3.76
C THR A 68 7.64 5.79 -4.62
N GLU A 69 8.74 5.33 -4.00
CA GLU A 69 9.82 4.62 -4.72
C GLU A 69 9.32 3.37 -5.46
N PHE A 70 8.39 2.62 -4.86
CA PHE A 70 7.75 1.47 -5.49
C PHE A 70 6.88 1.90 -6.68
N TYR A 71 6.02 2.90 -6.50
CA TYR A 71 5.07 3.33 -7.51
C TYR A 71 5.78 3.90 -8.75
N ASP A 72 6.89 4.60 -8.56
CA ASP A 72 7.69 5.16 -9.66
C ASP A 72 8.45 4.08 -10.43
N ALA A 73 8.93 3.03 -9.74
CA ALA A 73 9.73 1.98 -10.37
C ALA A 73 8.89 0.82 -10.95
N CYS A 74 7.68 0.58 -10.43
CA CYS A 74 6.88 -0.61 -10.72
C CYS A 74 5.48 -0.24 -11.21
N TYR A 75 5.25 -0.36 -12.52
CA TYR A 75 3.94 -0.08 -13.11
C TYR A 75 2.84 -1.00 -12.55
N CYS A 76 1.84 -0.40 -11.90
CA CYS A 76 0.65 -1.10 -11.41
C CYS A 76 -0.40 -1.30 -12.52
N ILE A 77 -0.54 -0.30 -13.39
CA ILE A 77 -1.47 -0.26 -14.51
C ILE A 77 -0.68 0.22 -15.72
N GLU A 78 -0.51 -0.64 -16.73
CA GLU A 78 0.04 -0.25 -18.03
C GLU A 78 -1.14 0.06 -18.94
N ARG A 79 -1.18 1.29 -19.47
CA ARG A 79 -2.21 1.72 -20.41
C ARG A 79 -1.60 1.81 -21.82
N SER A 80 -2.34 1.32 -22.80
CA SER A 80 -1.93 1.39 -24.19
C SER A 80 -1.86 2.85 -24.64
N LYS A 81 -0.73 3.23 -25.25
CA LYS A 81 -0.46 4.62 -25.68
C LYS A 81 -1.34 5.06 -26.86
N THR A 82 -1.98 4.13 -27.57
CA THR A 82 -2.78 4.39 -28.77
C THR A 82 -4.27 4.55 -28.51
N ASP A 83 -4.86 3.75 -27.60
CA ASP A 83 -6.32 3.78 -27.33
C ASP A 83 -6.69 4.15 -25.89
N GLY A 84 -5.71 4.37 -25.00
CA GLY A 84 -5.96 4.71 -23.59
C GLY A 84 -6.56 3.58 -22.74
N GLY A 85 -6.81 2.40 -23.33
CA GLY A 85 -7.26 1.19 -22.66
C GLY A 85 -6.20 0.58 -21.74
N VAL A 86 -6.63 -0.22 -20.76
CA VAL A 86 -5.72 -0.97 -19.87
C VAL A 86 -5.12 -2.14 -20.65
N GLU A 87 -3.81 -2.12 -20.85
CA GLU A 87 -3.07 -3.11 -21.64
C GLU A 87 -2.53 -4.23 -20.74
N LYS A 88 -2.07 -3.88 -19.53
CA LYS A 88 -1.63 -4.86 -18.53
C LYS A 88 -1.97 -4.40 -17.13
N LEU A 89 -2.56 -5.30 -16.36
CA LEU A 89 -2.89 -5.08 -14.96
C LEU A 89 -2.13 -6.05 -14.07
N ASN A 90 -1.25 -5.51 -13.23
CA ASN A 90 -0.47 -6.31 -12.29
C ASN A 90 -1.23 -6.42 -10.96
N LYS A 91 -2.01 -7.48 -10.82
CA LYS A 91 -2.92 -7.70 -9.67
C LYS A 91 -2.20 -7.73 -8.31
N TRP A 92 -1.04 -8.37 -8.22
CA TRP A 92 -0.26 -8.40 -6.97
C TRP A 92 0.24 -7.01 -6.54
N ARG A 93 0.57 -6.13 -7.50
CA ARG A 93 0.95 -4.73 -7.21
C ARG A 93 -0.23 -3.92 -6.70
N LEU A 94 -1.43 -4.20 -7.18
CA LEU A 94 -2.65 -3.62 -6.61
C LEU A 94 -2.88 -4.09 -5.17
N LEU A 95 -2.63 -5.37 -4.87
CA LEU A 95 -2.70 -5.90 -3.51
C LEU A 95 -1.68 -5.20 -2.58
N LEU A 96 -0.46 -4.91 -3.04
CA LEU A 96 0.52 -4.12 -2.28
C LEU A 96 0.04 -2.69 -2.01
N CYS A 97 -0.59 -2.05 -3.00
CA CYS A 97 -1.19 -0.73 -2.82
C CYS A 97 -2.31 -0.75 -1.76
N GLU A 98 -3.17 -1.77 -1.82
CA GLU A 98 -4.26 -1.96 -0.87
C GLU A 98 -3.74 -2.25 0.55
N ALA A 99 -2.73 -3.12 0.69
CA ALA A 99 -2.07 -3.38 1.97
C ALA A 99 -1.49 -2.09 2.56
N THR A 100 -0.84 -1.28 1.74
CA THR A 100 -0.30 0.04 2.16
C THR A 100 -1.41 0.97 2.63
N ALA A 101 -2.53 1.05 1.91
CA ALA A 101 -3.66 1.87 2.31
C ALA A 101 -4.27 1.43 3.66
N ARG A 102 -4.38 0.12 3.91
CA ARG A 102 -4.87 -0.42 5.18
C ARG A 102 -3.95 -0.10 6.35
N VAL A 103 -2.64 -0.25 6.17
CA VAL A 103 -1.64 0.09 7.19
C VAL A 103 -1.67 1.59 7.49
N MET A 104 -1.71 2.44 6.46
CA MET A 104 -1.82 3.89 6.63
C MET A 104 -3.10 4.29 7.37
N LYS A 105 -4.24 3.67 7.02
CA LYS A 105 -5.52 3.89 7.69
C LYS A 105 -5.43 3.52 9.18
N CYS A 106 -4.88 2.35 9.51
CA CYS A 106 -4.67 1.92 10.88
C CYS A 106 -3.80 2.92 11.67
N GLY A 107 -2.68 3.36 11.09
CA GLY A 107 -1.83 4.37 11.71
C GLY A 107 -2.56 5.70 11.95
N PHE A 108 -3.34 6.18 10.97
CA PHE A 108 -4.13 7.40 11.14
C PHE A 108 -5.24 7.26 12.18
N GLU A 109 -5.90 6.12 12.28
CA GLU A 109 -6.89 5.86 13.33
C GLU A 109 -6.26 5.92 14.73
N ILE A 110 -5.05 5.38 14.91
CA ILE A 110 -4.30 5.46 16.17
C ILE A 110 -3.92 6.91 16.49
N LEU A 111 -3.53 7.69 15.48
CA LEU A 111 -3.20 9.12 15.64
C LEU A 111 -4.44 10.02 15.81
N GLY A 112 -5.66 9.48 15.70
CA GLY A 112 -6.90 10.27 15.73
C GLY A 112 -7.15 11.12 14.48
N ILE A 113 -6.48 10.79 13.36
CA ILE A 113 -6.60 11.48 12.08
C ILE A 113 -7.65 10.77 11.22
N GLN A 114 -8.65 11.51 10.74
CA GLN A 114 -9.63 10.98 9.79
C GLN A 114 -9.17 11.21 8.34
N PRO A 115 -8.79 10.15 7.59
CA PRO A 115 -8.34 10.31 6.21
C PRO A 115 -9.49 10.66 5.26
N LEU A 116 -9.25 11.60 4.35
CA LEU A 116 -10.15 11.91 3.25
C LEU A 116 -9.92 10.94 2.08
N GLN A 117 -10.99 10.38 1.52
CA GLN A 117 -10.89 9.48 0.36
C GLN A 117 -10.71 10.21 -0.99
N ARG A 118 -10.99 11.51 -0.99
CA ARG A 118 -10.86 12.46 -2.10
C ARG A 118 -10.44 13.81 -1.53
N MET A 119 -9.38 14.36 -2.11
CA MET A 119 -9.09 15.79 -2.07
C MET A 119 -9.54 16.41 -3.39
#